data_AF-A0AAD3DIB3-F1
#
_entry.id   AF-A0AAD3DIB3-F1
#
_cell.length_a   1.000
_cell.length_b   1.000
_cell.length_c   1.000
_cell.angle_alpha   90.00
_cell.angle_beta   90.00
_cell.angle_gamma   90.00
#
_symmetry.space_group_name_H-M   'P 1'
#
loop_
_entity.id
_entity.type
_entity.pdbx_description
1 polymer ?
#
loop_
_entity_poly.entity_id
_entity_poly.type
_entity_poly.pdbx_seq_one_letter_code
_entity_poly.pdbx_strand_id
1 'polypeptide(L)'
;VYGGWQSEPWNGCYFAKGTFDASAHTPYWNRVSVVMAQSGMSFYVNDTLVQTFGSDKWFTGGVLDKSTNFLAPFDQPFYLILNMAVGGNYPAEQTDGLVITDSKHAPYKFLIDWVRVYRLP
;
A
#
# COMPACT_ATOMS: atom_id res chain seq x y z
N VAL A 1 -6.17 11.13 -4.80
CA VAL A 1 -6.84 10.88 -3.50
C VAL A 1 -6.70 9.39 -3.22
N TYR A 2 -6.31 9.02 -2.01
CA TYR A 2 -6.07 7.64 -1.57
C TYR A 2 -7.18 7.19 -0.63
N GLY A 3 -7.38 5.88 -0.48
CA GLY A 3 -8.47 5.30 0.31
C GLY A 3 -9.72 5.01 -0.53
N GLY A 4 -10.71 4.35 0.10
CA GLY A 4 -12.02 4.09 -0.53
C GLY A 4 -12.75 5.38 -0.88
N TRP A 5 -13.84 5.34 -1.63
CA TRP A 5 -14.78 6.46 -1.75
C TRP A 5 -16.16 5.98 -1.30
N GLN A 6 -16.98 6.88 -0.74
CA GLN A 6 -18.30 6.52 -0.19
C GLN A 6 -19.25 5.93 -1.24
N SER A 7 -19.15 6.40 -2.50
CA SER A 7 -20.06 6.05 -3.58
C SER A 7 -19.40 5.23 -4.69
N GLU A 8 -18.15 4.83 -4.51
CA GLU A 8 -17.46 3.99 -5.48
C GLU A 8 -17.32 2.58 -4.93
N PRO A 9 -17.57 1.54 -5.75
CA PRO A 9 -17.15 0.19 -5.41
C PRO A 9 -15.63 0.17 -5.19
N TRP A 10 -15.10 -0.84 -4.50
CA TRP A 10 -13.66 -0.88 -4.15
C TRP A 10 -12.72 -0.75 -5.37
N ASN A 11 -13.19 -1.09 -6.57
CA ASN A 11 -12.50 -0.93 -7.85
C ASN A 11 -12.60 0.50 -8.47
N GLY A 12 -13.46 1.38 -7.97
CA GLY A 12 -13.50 2.80 -8.33
C GLY A 12 -12.50 3.66 -7.55
N CYS A 13 -11.72 3.06 -6.66
CA CYS A 13 -10.49 3.68 -6.17
C CYS A 13 -9.56 3.89 -7.38
N TYR A 14 -9.41 5.14 -7.81
CA TYR A 14 -8.37 5.52 -8.76
C TYR A 14 -7.01 5.38 -8.09
N PHE A 15 -6.49 4.16 -8.06
CA PHE A 15 -5.06 3.97 -7.98
C PHE A 15 -4.50 4.66 -9.23
N ALA A 16 -3.61 5.63 -9.07
CA ALA A 16 -2.72 5.97 -10.16
C ALA A 16 -2.11 4.63 -10.62
N LYS A 17 -2.23 4.29 -11.90
CA LYS A 17 -1.59 3.09 -12.45
C LYS A 17 -0.10 3.24 -12.19
N GLY A 18 0.39 2.57 -11.14
CA GLY A 18 1.81 2.60 -10.80
C GLY A 18 2.55 1.82 -11.87
N THR A 19 3.69 2.30 -12.34
CA THR A 19 4.48 1.55 -13.32
C THR A 19 5.05 0.31 -12.62
N PHE A 20 4.61 -0.88 -13.01
CA PHE A 20 5.18 -2.15 -12.56
C PHE A 20 6.16 -2.67 -13.60
N ASP A 21 7.42 -2.82 -13.20
CA ASP A 21 8.43 -3.52 -13.98
C ASP A 21 8.65 -4.91 -13.39
N ALA A 22 8.08 -5.93 -14.04
CA ALA A 22 8.24 -7.32 -13.64
C ALA A 22 9.69 -7.83 -13.74
N SER A 23 10.54 -7.13 -14.51
CA SER A 23 11.95 -7.48 -14.66
C SER A 23 12.83 -6.89 -13.56
N ALA A 24 12.36 -5.84 -12.88
CA ALA A 24 13.04 -5.22 -11.78
C ALA A 24 13.06 -6.16 -10.56
N HIS A 25 14.26 -6.59 -10.18
CA HIS A 25 14.49 -7.40 -8.99
C HIS A 25 15.68 -6.85 -8.22
N THR A 26 15.60 -6.88 -6.89
CA THR A 26 16.73 -6.52 -6.02
C THR A 26 17.34 -7.81 -5.46
N PRO A 27 18.64 -8.09 -5.66
CA PRO A 27 19.27 -9.33 -5.20
C PRO A 27 19.57 -9.34 -3.70
N TYR A 28 19.20 -8.29 -2.96
CA TYR A 28 19.48 -8.10 -1.54
C TYR A 28 18.19 -7.79 -0.76
N TRP A 29 18.25 -8.01 0.56
CA TRP A 29 17.21 -7.62 1.49
C TRP A 29 17.02 -6.09 1.48
N ASN A 30 15.76 -5.64 1.44
CA ASN A 30 15.42 -4.22 1.54
C ASN A 30 14.62 -3.97 2.81
N ARG A 31 14.90 -2.84 3.46
CA ARG A 31 14.05 -2.33 4.53
C ARG A 31 12.95 -1.47 3.92
N VAL A 32 11.71 -1.93 4.04
CA VAL A 32 10.52 -1.11 3.78
C VAL A 32 9.97 -0.65 5.12
N SER A 33 9.67 0.64 5.25
CA SER A 33 9.18 1.20 6.50
C SER A 33 8.09 2.22 6.24
N VAL A 34 7.14 2.30 7.18
CA VAL A 34 6.11 3.33 7.20
C VAL A 34 6.16 4.03 8.55
N VAL A 35 6.19 5.35 8.52
CA VAL A 35 5.96 6.19 9.69
C VAL A 35 4.54 6.71 9.57
N MET A 36 3.66 6.24 10.45
CA MET A 36 2.28 6.73 10.58
C MET A 36 2.19 7.75 11.71
N ALA A 37 1.60 8.89 11.42
CA ALA A 37 1.27 9.94 12.38
C ALA A 37 -0.15 10.45 12.12
N GLN A 38 -0.68 11.26 13.04
CA GLN A 38 -2.00 11.89 12.90
C GLN A 38 -2.14 12.71 11.61
N SER A 39 -1.04 13.30 11.12
CA SER A 39 -1.02 14.10 9.90
C SER A 39 -0.91 13.27 8.61
N GLY A 40 -0.70 11.95 8.70
CA GLY A 40 -0.59 11.06 7.54
C GLY A 40 0.51 10.01 7.63
N MET A 41 0.99 9.56 6.47
CA MET A 41 1.93 8.45 6.34
C MET A 41 3.14 8.82 5.48
N SER A 42 4.32 8.39 5.88
CA SER A 42 5.54 8.50 5.09
C SER A 42 6.19 7.13 4.90
N PHE A 43 6.50 6.79 3.65
CA PHE A 43 7.07 5.51 3.24
C PHE A 43 8.55 5.65 2.91
N TYR A 44 9.32 4.67 3.33
CA TYR A 44 10.76 4.62 3.16
C TYR A 44 11.19 3.29 2.55
N VAL A 45 12.19 3.35 1.67
CA VAL A 45 12.93 2.19 1.17
C VAL A 45 14.39 2.42 1.49
N ASN A 46 14.99 1.52 2.28
CA ASN A 46 16.37 1.63 2.77
C ASN A 46 16.67 3.03 3.34
N ASP A 47 15.78 3.49 4.23
CA ASP A 47 15.83 4.80 4.91
C ASP A 47 15.67 6.03 4.03
N THR A 48 15.49 5.84 2.73
CA THR A 48 15.20 6.93 1.81
C THR A 48 13.70 7.15 1.76
N LEU A 49 13.25 8.37 2.06
CA LEU A 49 11.85 8.76 1.90
C LEU A 49 11.48 8.68 0.42
N VAL A 50 10.50 7.83 0.08
CA VAL A 50 10.03 7.67 -1.31
C VAL A 50 8.66 8.30 -1.55
N GLN A 51 7.84 8.43 -0.51
CA GLN A 51 6.49 8.96 -0.64
C GLN A 51 5.93 9.44 0.70
N THR A 52 5.18 10.54 0.68
CA THR A 52 4.37 11.01 1.82
C THR A 52 2.94 11.25 1.37
N PHE A 53 1.98 10.91 2.23
CA PHE A 53 0.57 11.25 2.07
C PHE A 53 0.06 11.94 3.32
N GLY A 54 -0.45 13.16 3.16
CA GLY A 54 -1.14 13.88 4.22
C GLY A 54 -2.57 13.37 4.45
N SER A 55 -3.14 13.67 5.62
CA SER A 55 -4.54 13.36 5.93
C SER A 55 -5.55 14.05 5.01
N ASP A 56 -5.16 15.13 4.34
CA ASP A 56 -5.92 15.83 3.29
C ASP A 56 -6.03 15.01 1.99
N LYS A 57 -5.13 14.06 1.76
CA LYS A 57 -5.11 13.21 0.56
C LYS A 57 -5.83 11.88 0.75
N TRP A 58 -6.20 11.52 1.98
CA TRP A 58 -6.78 10.22 2.31
C TRP A 58 -8.28 10.32 2.62
N PHE A 59 -9.09 9.45 2.04
CA PHE A 59 -10.51 9.31 2.33
C PHE A 59 -10.81 8.03 3.12
N THR A 60 -11.81 8.09 3.99
CA THR A 60 -12.37 6.91 4.66
C THR A 60 -13.89 6.97 4.66
N GLY A 61 -14.56 5.83 4.44
CA GLY A 61 -16.02 5.75 4.52
C GLY A 61 -16.58 6.02 5.92
N GLY A 62 -15.73 5.95 6.96
CA GLY A 62 -16.14 6.27 8.33
C GLY A 62 -16.28 7.76 8.63
N VAL A 63 -15.70 8.65 7.80
CA VAL A 63 -15.78 10.11 7.97
C VAL A 63 -15.95 10.77 6.61
N LEU A 64 -17.19 11.18 6.33
CA LEU A 64 -17.58 11.76 5.04
C LEU A 64 -17.25 13.25 4.95
N ASP A 65 -17.47 13.98 6.04
CA ASP A 65 -17.11 15.39 6.16
C ASP A 65 -15.84 15.50 7.01
N LYS A 66 -14.71 15.79 6.35
CA LYS A 66 -13.41 15.97 7.00
C LYS A 66 -13.38 17.14 7.99
N SER A 67 -14.32 18.08 7.94
CA SER A 67 -14.43 19.13 8.96
C SER A 67 -14.86 18.57 10.33
N THR A 68 -15.57 17.44 10.34
CA THR A 68 -16.00 16.76 11.58
C THR A 68 -14.87 15.98 12.24
N ASN A 69 -13.94 15.44 11.43
CA ASN A 69 -12.76 14.75 11.89
C ASN A 69 -11.67 14.77 10.81
N PHE A 70 -10.77 15.74 10.90
CA PHE A 70 -9.69 15.92 9.93
C PHE A 70 -8.56 14.89 10.07
N LEU A 71 -8.51 14.17 11.20
CA LEU A 71 -7.49 13.17 11.50
C LEU A 71 -7.83 11.80 10.93
N ALA A 72 -9.10 11.53 10.63
CA ALA A 72 -9.50 10.25 10.09
C ALA A 72 -8.75 9.92 8.78
N PRO A 73 -8.30 8.66 8.58
CA PRO A 73 -8.47 7.51 9.47
C PRO A 73 -7.34 7.32 10.49
N PHE A 74 -6.37 8.24 10.58
CA PHE A 74 -5.14 8.10 11.38
C PHE A 74 -5.33 8.27 12.90
N ASP A 75 -6.58 8.43 13.33
CA ASP A 75 -7.02 8.47 14.72
C ASP A 75 -7.55 7.11 15.22
N GLN A 76 -7.49 6.06 14.40
CA GLN A 76 -7.91 4.70 14.74
C GLN A 76 -6.71 3.75 14.92
N PRO A 77 -6.85 2.65 15.67
CA PRO A 77 -5.87 1.57 15.68
C PRO A 77 -5.77 0.89 14.31
N PHE A 78 -4.55 0.63 13.84
CA PHE A 78 -4.28 -0.12 12.62
C PHE A 78 -3.65 -1.47 12.92
N TYR A 79 -3.95 -2.45 12.07
CA TYR A 79 -3.28 -3.74 12.01
C TYR A 79 -2.36 -3.79 10.79
N LEU A 80 -1.19 -4.40 10.93
CA LEU A 80 -0.30 -4.68 9.81
C LEU A 80 -0.68 -6.01 9.16
N ILE A 81 -0.90 -6.00 7.85
CA ILE A 81 -1.12 -7.20 7.05
C ILE A 81 0.05 -7.33 6.07
N LEU A 82 0.67 -8.51 6.01
CA LEU A 82 1.67 -8.87 5.02
C LEU A 82 1.14 -10.07 4.24
N ASN A 83 0.92 -9.89 2.95
CA ASN A 83 0.39 -10.94 2.08
C ASN A 83 1.12 -10.95 0.72
N MET A 84 1.11 -12.11 0.07
CA MET A 84 1.56 -12.28 -1.31
C MET A 84 0.35 -12.70 -2.13
N ALA A 85 -0.31 -11.74 -2.77
CA ALA A 85 -1.38 -12.05 -3.70
C ALA A 85 -0.80 -12.61 -5.01
N VAL A 86 -1.39 -13.68 -5.52
CA VAL A 86 -1.10 -14.26 -6.83
C VAL A 86 -2.41 -14.20 -7.60
N GLY A 87 -2.48 -13.36 -8.64
CA GLY A 87 -3.78 -13.08 -9.25
C GLY A 87 -4.15 -11.61 -9.33
N GLY A 88 -5.40 -11.38 -9.70
CA GLY A 88 -6.09 -10.10 -9.57
C GLY A 88 -6.00 -9.22 -10.80
N ASN A 89 -6.94 -8.29 -10.90
CA ASN A 89 -7.00 -7.35 -12.03
C ASN A 89 -5.84 -6.34 -11.99
N TYR A 90 -5.39 -5.95 -10.78
CA TYR A 90 -4.41 -4.88 -10.61
C TYR A 90 -3.05 -5.17 -11.29
N PRO A 91 -2.39 -6.33 -11.09
CA PRO A 91 -1.16 -6.63 -11.81
C PRO A 91 -1.40 -7.18 -13.23
N ALA A 92 -2.61 -7.69 -13.53
CA ALA A 92 -2.99 -8.16 -14.88
C ALA A 92 -3.11 -7.01 -15.88
N GLU A 93 -3.58 -5.84 -15.43
CA GLU A 93 -3.76 -4.65 -16.25
C GLU A 93 -2.47 -4.14 -16.91
N GLN A 94 -1.29 -4.49 -16.39
CA GLN A 94 0.00 -4.04 -16.91
C GLN A 94 0.79 -5.11 -17.64
N THR A 95 0.22 -6.31 -17.76
CA THR A 95 0.91 -7.48 -18.30
C THR A 95 0.10 -8.19 -19.37
N ASP A 96 -0.93 -7.53 -19.91
CA ASP A 96 -1.89 -8.10 -20.88
C ASP A 96 -2.48 -9.45 -20.42
N GLY A 97 -2.58 -9.66 -19.10
CA GLY A 97 -3.04 -10.92 -18.50
C GLY A 97 -2.03 -12.07 -18.50
N LEU A 98 -0.79 -11.87 -18.97
CA LEU A 98 0.19 -12.94 -19.22
C LEU A 98 0.97 -13.39 -17.98
N VAL A 99 1.12 -12.55 -16.96
CA VAL A 99 2.09 -12.78 -15.86
C VAL A 99 1.46 -13.43 -14.61
N ILE A 100 0.14 -13.52 -14.54
CA ILE A 100 -0.56 -13.56 -13.25
C ILE A 100 -0.82 -14.97 -12.70
N THR A 101 -0.78 -15.98 -13.56
CA THR A 101 -1.08 -17.38 -13.18
C THR A 101 -0.04 -18.37 -13.68
N ASP A 102 1.14 -17.91 -14.10
CA ASP A 102 2.18 -18.80 -14.61
C ASP A 102 2.82 -19.62 -13.48
N SER A 103 2.10 -20.65 -13.05
CA SER A 103 2.49 -21.63 -12.04
C SER A 103 3.77 -22.39 -12.40
N LYS A 104 4.30 -22.24 -13.63
CA LYS A 104 5.61 -22.77 -14.02
C LYS A 104 6.75 -22.17 -13.20
N HIS A 105 6.57 -20.97 -12.65
CA HIS A 105 7.55 -20.30 -11.80
C HIS A 105 7.30 -20.51 -10.30
N ALA A 106 6.29 -21.29 -9.93
CA ALA A 106 6.06 -21.68 -8.54
C ALA A 106 7.18 -22.66 -8.05
N PRO A 107 7.53 -22.64 -6.75
CA PRO A 107 6.90 -21.87 -5.67
C PRO A 107 7.37 -20.42 -5.59
N TYR A 108 6.41 -19.49 -5.47
CA TYR A 108 6.70 -18.09 -5.13
C TYR A 108 7.09 -17.97 -3.66
N LYS A 109 8.04 -17.08 -3.37
CA LYS A 109 8.53 -16.84 -2.01
C LYS A 109 8.43 -15.36 -1.68
N PHE A 110 7.72 -15.05 -0.60
CA PHE A 110 7.75 -13.74 0.02
C PHE A 110 8.50 -13.86 1.34
N LEU A 111 9.80 -13.55 1.30
CA LEU A 111 10.70 -13.75 2.42
C LEU A 111 10.72 -12.50 3.31
N ILE A 112 10.62 -12.71 4.63
CA ILE A 112 10.64 -11.65 5.65
C ILE A 112 11.65 -12.07 6.71
N ASP A 113 12.72 -11.30 6.87
CA ASP A 113 13.73 -11.55 7.91
C ASP A 113 13.21 -11.12 9.29
N TRP A 114 12.64 -9.92 9.37
CA TRP A 114 12.08 -9.39 10.61
C TRP A 114 10.97 -8.37 10.38
N VAL A 115 10.17 -8.16 11.43
CA VAL A 115 9.21 -7.06 11.55
C VAL A 115 9.48 -6.36 12.87
N ARG A 116 9.53 -5.02 12.85
CA ARG A 116 9.68 -4.20 14.06
C ARG A 116 8.63 -3.10 14.04
N VAL A 117 8.00 -2.88 15.19
CA VAL A 117 7.02 -1.82 15.41
C VAL A 117 7.54 -0.94 16.52
N TYR A 118 7.53 0.36 16.28
CA TYR A 118 7.97 1.37 17.21
C TYR A 118 6.84 2.35 17.45
N ARG A 119 6.82 2.94 18.65
CA ARG A 119 5.97 4.08 18.97
C ARG A 119 6.89 5.27 19.22
N LEU A 120 6.63 6.37 18.52
CA LEU A 120 7.31 7.63 18.80
C LEU A 120 6.94 8.07 20.23
N PRO A 121 7.91 8.57 21.03
CA PRO A 121 7.66 9.06 22.38
C PRO A 121 6.52 10.09 22.46
#